data_AF-A0A1B7W466-F1
#
_entry.id   AF-A0A1B7W466-F1
#
_cell.length_a   1.000
_cell.length_b   1.000
_cell.length_c   1.000
_cell.angle_alpha   90.00
_cell.angle_beta   90.00
_cell.angle_gamma   90.00
#
_symmetry.space_group_name_H-M   'P 1'
#
loop_
_entity.id
_entity.type
_entity.pdbx_description
1 polymer ?
#
loop_
_entity_poly.entity_id
_entity_poly.type
_entity_poly.pdbx_seq_one_letter_code
_entity_poly.pdbx_strand_id
1 'polypeptide(L)'
;MKIKKGRSLILVEVGAVCAIALILILMMPVLLSDFRLNLLGRFLSLAIVALGIDLIWGYAGLLSLGHGIFFGLGGYAIAMYLKLQVPTGELPDFMALYGVMELPGFWQPFSSFPLSMAAVVMIPGLLAGLLGYLVFRNRIKGVYFSILTQAAIIVFFNF
;
A
#
# COMPACT_ATOMS: atom_id res chain seq x y z
N MET A 1 -22.61 21.69 28.76
CA MET A 1 -21.77 22.52 27.88
C MET A 1 -20.28 22.11 27.82
N LYS A 2 -19.90 20.85 28.10
CA LYS A 2 -18.49 20.36 28.01
C LYS A 2 -18.16 19.57 26.73
N ILE A 3 -19.18 19.01 26.06
CA ILE A 3 -19.01 18.08 24.92
C ILE A 3 -18.59 18.80 23.62
N LYS A 4 -19.00 20.07 23.42
CA LYS A 4 -18.60 20.86 22.23
C LYS A 4 -17.11 21.23 22.20
N LYS A 5 -16.49 21.43 23.37
CA LYS A 5 -15.08 21.88 23.49
C LYS A 5 -14.08 20.78 23.10
N GLY A 6 -14.43 19.50 23.32
CA GLY A 6 -13.59 18.37 22.91
C GLY A 6 -13.57 18.12 21.39
N ARG A 7 -14.71 18.25 20.71
CA ARG A 7 -14.76 18.09 19.24
C ARG A 7 -14.02 19.20 18.49
N SER A 8 -14.05 20.44 19.00
CA SER A 8 -13.28 21.54 18.38
C SER A 8 -11.77 21.35 18.54
N LEU A 9 -11.32 20.78 19.66
CA LEU A 9 -9.88 20.51 19.89
C LEU A 9 -9.36 19.43 18.92
N ILE A 10 -10.07 18.32 18.75
CA ILE A 10 -9.69 17.26 17.81
C ILE A 10 -9.65 17.78 16.36
N LEU A 11 -10.62 18.60 15.96
CA LEU A 11 -10.64 19.20 14.61
C LEU A 11 -9.43 20.12 14.38
N VAL A 12 -9.01 20.87 15.40
CA VAL A 12 -7.83 21.73 15.33
C VAL A 12 -6.55 20.89 15.26
N GLU A 13 -6.44 19.82 16.04
CA GLU A 13 -5.29 18.90 15.99
C GLU A 13 -5.17 18.21 14.63
N VAL A 14 -6.27 17.66 14.10
CA VAL A 14 -6.31 17.05 12.77
C VAL A 14 -5.95 18.08 11.70
N GLY A 15 -6.53 19.29 11.78
CA GLY A 15 -6.21 20.38 10.87
C GLY A 15 -4.73 20.76 10.90
N ALA A 16 -4.13 20.85 12.09
CA ALA A 16 -2.70 21.15 12.25
C ALA A 16 -1.82 20.05 11.66
N VAL A 17 -2.12 18.78 11.92
CA VAL A 17 -1.39 17.63 11.36
C VAL A 17 -1.49 17.62 9.83
N CYS A 18 -2.68 17.81 9.27
CA CYS A 18 -2.88 17.88 7.83
C CYS A 18 -2.12 19.06 7.20
N ALA A 19 -2.12 20.23 7.84
CA ALA A 19 -1.38 21.40 7.36
C ALA A 19 0.14 21.15 7.37
N ILE A 20 0.68 20.59 8.45
CA ILE A 20 2.10 20.23 8.54
C ILE A 20 2.46 19.21 7.46
N ALA A 21 1.66 18.16 7.27
CA ALA A 21 1.89 17.16 6.23
C ALA A 21 1.90 17.79 4.83
N LEU A 22 0.94 18.68 4.53
CA LEU A 22 0.84 19.34 3.23
C LEU A 22 2.03 20.27 2.96
N ILE A 23 2.48 21.01 3.98
CA ILE A 23 3.68 21.85 3.89
C ILE A 23 4.91 20.99 3.59
N LEU A 24 5.08 19.86 4.29
CA LEU A 24 6.20 18.96 4.05
C LEU A 24 6.16 18.37 2.64
N ILE A 25 5.00 17.91 2.18
CA ILE A 25 4.82 17.36 0.82
C ILE A 25 5.22 18.38 -0.25
N LEU A 26 4.91 19.66 -0.06
CA LEU A 26 5.22 20.70 -1.04
C LEU A 26 6.68 21.20 -0.95
N MET A 27 7.27 21.22 0.24
CA MET A 27 8.63 21.74 0.48
C MET A 27 9.72 20.71 0.19
N MET A 28 9.49 19.43 0.49
CA MET A 28 10.51 18.38 0.34
C MET A 28 11.06 18.24 -1.10
N PRO A 29 10.25 18.31 -2.18
CA PRO A 29 10.76 18.24 -3.55
C PRO A 29 11.70 19.39 -3.93
N VAL A 30 11.56 20.55 -3.29
CA VAL A 30 12.39 21.74 -3.55
C VAL A 30 13.68 21.71 -2.74
N LEU A 31 13.64 21.14 -1.54
CA LEU A 31 14.78 21.13 -0.61
C LEU A 31 15.73 19.93 -0.79
N LEU A 32 15.23 18.82 -1.33
CA LEU A 32 15.97 17.56 -1.43
C LEU A 32 16.41 17.27 -2.87
N SER A 33 17.56 16.60 -3.01
CA SER A 33 17.95 16.00 -4.29
C SER A 33 17.08 14.79 -4.61
N ASP A 34 16.99 14.42 -5.90
CA ASP A 34 16.16 13.30 -6.38
C ASP A 34 16.43 11.99 -5.62
N PHE A 35 17.69 11.68 -5.35
CA PHE A 35 18.05 10.49 -4.58
C PHE A 35 17.47 10.51 -3.17
N ARG A 36 17.59 11.65 -2.46
CA ARG A 36 17.07 11.79 -1.09
C ARG A 36 15.54 11.83 -1.07
N LEU A 37 14.92 12.42 -2.09
CA LEU A 37 13.48 12.44 -2.24
C LEU A 37 12.91 11.03 -2.45
N ASN A 38 13.56 10.22 -3.30
CA ASN A 38 13.21 8.81 -3.48
C ASN A 38 13.40 7.99 -2.20
N LEU A 39 14.49 8.24 -1.47
CA LEU A 39 14.73 7.56 -0.19
C LEU A 39 13.69 7.94 0.87
N LEU A 40 13.31 9.22 0.94
CA LEU A 40 12.24 9.71 1.80
C LEU A 40 10.91 9.03 1.46
N GLY A 41 10.54 8.97 0.18
CA GLY A 41 9.34 8.27 -0.29
C GLY A 41 9.34 6.79 0.11
N ARG A 42 10.48 6.12 -0.01
CA ARG A 42 10.65 4.73 0.44
C ARG A 42 10.46 4.58 1.95
N PHE A 43 11.05 5.46 2.76
CA PHE A 43 10.89 5.42 4.21
C PHE A 43 9.46 5.71 4.66
N LEU A 44 8.78 6.69 4.05
CA LEU A 44 7.38 6.98 4.33
C LEU A 44 6.48 5.80 3.96
N SER A 45 6.72 5.18 2.81
CA SER A 45 5.97 4.00 2.37
C SER A 45 6.14 2.83 3.35
N LEU A 46 7.37 2.56 3.80
CA LEU A 46 7.64 1.52 4.81
C LEU A 46 7.09 1.88 6.19
N ALA A 47 7.04 3.16 6.55
CA ALA A 47 6.42 3.63 7.80
C ALA A 47 4.91 3.34 7.81
N ILE A 48 4.21 3.53 6.68
CA ILE A 48 2.79 3.19 6.55
C ILE A 48 2.58 1.68 6.78
N VAL A 49 3.46 0.83 6.23
CA VAL A 49 3.41 -0.62 6.48
C VAL A 49 3.62 -0.95 7.95
N ALA A 50 4.62 -0.33 8.58
CA ALA A 50 4.90 -0.54 9.99
C ALA A 50 3.71 -0.14 10.87
N LEU A 51 3.06 1.00 10.58
CA LEU A 51 1.84 1.44 11.26
C LEU A 51 0.68 0.47 11.02
N GLY A 52 0.53 -0.09 9.83
CA GLY A 52 -0.48 -1.12 9.54
C GLY A 52 -0.30 -2.37 10.40
N ILE A 53 0.93 -2.84 10.56
CA ILE A 53 1.27 -3.98 11.43
C ILE A 53 1.03 -3.62 12.90
N ASP A 54 1.46 -2.44 13.34
CA ASP A 54 1.28 -1.95 14.71
C ASP A 54 -0.20 -1.85 15.08
N LEU A 55 -1.06 -1.37 14.18
CA LEU A 55 -2.51 -1.32 14.44
C LEU A 55 -3.11 -2.72 14.59
N ILE A 56 -2.74 -3.68 13.75
CA ILE A 56 -3.29 -5.04 13.82
C ILE A 56 -2.77 -5.76 15.07
N TRP A 57 -1.48 -5.65 15.37
CA TRP A 57 -0.89 -6.34 16.49
C TRP A 57 -1.19 -5.64 17.83
N GLY A 58 -1.04 -4.33 17.88
CA GLY A 58 -1.24 -3.50 19.07
C GLY A 58 -2.70 -3.33 19.47
N TYR A 59 -3.61 -3.09 18.51
CA TYR A 59 -5.04 -2.90 18.83
C TYR A 59 -5.84 -4.20 18.79
N ALA A 60 -5.66 -5.04 17.77
CA ALA A 60 -6.43 -6.28 17.64
C ALA A 60 -5.79 -7.48 18.35
N GLY A 61 -4.53 -7.38 18.79
CA GLY A 61 -3.81 -8.50 19.43
C GLY A 61 -3.42 -9.62 18.48
N LEU A 62 -3.46 -9.38 17.16
CA LEU A 62 -3.18 -10.38 16.13
C LEU A 62 -1.88 -10.03 15.41
N LEU A 63 -0.86 -10.89 15.52
CA LEU A 63 0.40 -10.68 14.81
C LEU A 63 0.28 -11.20 13.38
N SER A 64 0.26 -10.31 12.39
CA SER A 64 0.27 -10.66 10.96
C SER A 64 1.70 -10.68 10.42
N LEU A 65 2.24 -11.86 10.14
CA LEU A 65 3.58 -12.02 9.54
C LEU A 65 3.56 -11.92 8.01
N GLY A 66 2.37 -12.01 7.41
CA GLY A 66 2.15 -11.91 5.95
C GLY A 66 1.78 -10.50 5.47
N HIS A 67 1.93 -9.46 6.29
CA HIS A 67 1.40 -8.13 5.99
C HIS A 67 1.98 -7.51 4.70
N GLY A 68 3.22 -7.89 4.34
CA GLY A 68 3.90 -7.44 3.13
C GLY A 68 3.17 -7.79 1.83
N ILE A 69 2.31 -8.82 1.81
CA ILE A 69 1.54 -9.19 0.62
C ILE A 69 0.63 -8.04 0.19
N PHE A 70 -0.12 -7.45 1.13
CA PHE A 70 -1.08 -6.40 0.84
C PHE A 70 -0.40 -5.12 0.37
N PHE A 71 0.70 -4.75 1.02
CA PHE A 71 1.54 -3.63 0.62
C PHE A 71 2.15 -3.85 -0.76
N GLY A 72 2.68 -5.04 -1.01
CA GLY A 72 3.26 -5.42 -2.30
C GLY A 72 2.24 -5.34 -3.43
N LEU A 73 1.04 -5.87 -3.24
CA LEU A 73 -0.02 -5.83 -4.26
C LEU A 73 -0.47 -4.40 -4.60
N GLY A 74 -0.66 -3.54 -3.59
CA GLY A 74 -1.02 -2.14 -3.81
C GLY A 74 0.11 -1.37 -4.50
N GLY A 75 1.36 -1.56 -4.04
CA GLY A 75 2.54 -0.96 -4.65
C GLY A 75 2.75 -1.43 -6.10
N TYR A 76 2.52 -2.71 -6.39
CA TYR A 76 2.62 -3.27 -7.73
C TYR A 76 1.56 -2.70 -8.68
N ALA A 77 0.32 -2.54 -8.21
CA ALA A 77 -0.76 -1.93 -8.99
C ALA A 77 -0.42 -0.51 -9.48
N ILE A 78 0.11 0.36 -8.60
CA ILE A 78 0.51 1.71 -9.01
C ILE A 78 1.82 1.70 -9.82
N ALA A 79 2.73 0.77 -9.54
CA ALA A 79 3.96 0.61 -10.32
C ALA A 79 3.67 0.25 -11.78
N MET A 80 2.65 -0.58 -12.05
CA MET A 80 2.19 -0.87 -13.41
C MET A 80 1.78 0.40 -14.15
N TYR A 81 0.95 1.25 -13.54
CA TYR A 81 0.55 2.54 -14.12
C TYR A 81 1.74 3.46 -14.40
N LEU A 82 2.65 3.60 -13.43
CA LEU A 82 3.82 4.47 -13.57
C LEU A 82 4.77 3.97 -14.66
N LYS A 83 4.92 2.65 -14.81
CA LYS A 83 5.76 2.05 -15.85
C LYS A 83 5.15 2.12 -17.25
N LEU A 84 3.84 2.29 -17.35
CA LEU A 84 3.14 2.52 -18.62
C LEU A 84 3.19 3.98 -19.09
N GLN A 85 3.78 4.91 -18.31
CA GLN A 85 4.03 6.30 -18.72
C GLN A 85 5.26 6.41 -19.66
N VAL A 86 5.33 5.52 -20.63
CA VAL A 86 6.31 5.51 -21.73
C VAL A 86 5.64 6.04 -23.01
N PRO A 87 6.42 6.49 -24.02
CA PRO A 87 5.87 6.91 -25.30
C PRO A 87 4.92 5.88 -25.91
N THR A 88 3.89 6.35 -26.62
CA THR A 88 2.85 5.50 -27.20
C THR A 88 3.45 4.46 -28.15
N GLY A 89 3.28 3.17 -27.84
CA GLY A 89 3.78 2.05 -28.65
C GLY A 89 5.09 1.44 -28.15
N GLU A 90 5.71 2.01 -27.11
CA GLU A 90 6.88 1.42 -26.46
C GLU A 90 6.47 0.57 -25.25
N LEU A 91 7.27 -0.46 -24.99
CA LEU A 91 7.14 -1.29 -23.79
C LEU A 91 8.03 -0.73 -22.68
N PRO A 92 7.66 -0.91 -21.40
CA PRO A 92 8.54 -0.60 -20.29
C PRO A 92 9.90 -1.30 -20.44
N ASP A 93 11.00 -0.60 -20.19
CA ASP A 93 12.37 -1.11 -20.41
C ASP A 93 12.59 -2.52 -19.85
N PHE A 94 12.08 -2.80 -18.64
CA PHE A 94 12.26 -4.09 -18.01
C PHE A 94 11.58 -5.24 -18.79
N MET A 95 10.47 -5.00 -19.50
CA MET A 95 9.80 -6.03 -20.30
C MET A 95 10.68 -6.45 -21.48
N ALA A 96 11.32 -5.49 -22.13
CA ALA A 96 12.27 -5.75 -23.22
C ALA A 96 13.47 -6.56 -22.74
N LEU A 97 13.98 -6.30 -21.52
CA LEU A 97 15.08 -7.06 -20.91
C LEU A 97 14.76 -8.55 -20.69
N TYR A 98 13.48 -8.90 -20.58
CA TYR A 98 13.01 -10.29 -20.39
C TYR A 98 12.42 -10.91 -21.66
N GLY A 99 12.60 -10.29 -22.83
CA GLY A 99 12.12 -10.83 -24.11
C GLY A 99 10.60 -10.78 -24.29
N VAL A 100 9.91 -9.94 -23.51
CA VAL A 100 8.47 -9.69 -23.68
C VAL A 100 8.30 -8.70 -24.83
N MET A 101 7.74 -9.17 -25.94
CA MET A 101 7.62 -8.41 -27.20
C MET A 101 6.30 -7.65 -27.34
N GLU A 102 5.32 -7.95 -26.50
CA GLU A 102 4.00 -7.32 -26.52
C GLU A 102 3.50 -7.10 -25.09
N LEU A 103 2.69 -6.06 -24.89
CA LEU A 103 2.17 -5.75 -23.57
C LEU A 103 1.17 -6.84 -23.13
N PRO A 104 1.40 -7.51 -21.99
CA PRO A 104 0.46 -8.52 -21.51
C PRO A 104 -0.93 -7.92 -21.31
N GLY A 105 -1.99 -8.65 -21.71
CA GLY A 105 -3.36 -8.14 -21.67
C GLY A 105 -3.82 -7.65 -20.30
N PHE A 106 -3.33 -8.26 -19.21
CA PHE A 106 -3.66 -7.85 -17.84
C PHE A 106 -3.01 -6.51 -17.41
N TRP A 107 -2.00 -6.00 -18.13
CA TRP A 107 -1.40 -4.68 -17.89
C TRP A 107 -2.22 -3.56 -18.55
N GLN A 108 -2.97 -3.85 -19.62
CA GLN A 108 -3.71 -2.83 -20.39
C GLN A 108 -4.65 -1.96 -19.55
N PRO A 109 -5.41 -2.49 -18.55
CA PRO A 109 -6.28 -1.67 -17.71
C PRO A 109 -5.50 -0.60 -16.92
N PHE A 110 -4.23 -0.88 -16.57
CA PHE A 110 -3.41 0.00 -15.75
C PHE A 110 -2.89 1.23 -16.48
N SER A 111 -3.22 1.43 -17.76
CA SER A 111 -2.97 2.70 -18.46
C SER A 111 -3.88 3.83 -17.95
N SER A 112 -5.04 3.49 -17.36
CA SER A 112 -6.00 4.46 -16.84
C SER A 112 -5.73 4.79 -15.37
N PHE A 113 -5.44 6.07 -15.06
CA PHE A 113 -5.14 6.50 -13.69
C PHE A 113 -6.26 6.17 -12.69
N PRO A 114 -7.55 6.47 -12.95
CA PRO A 114 -8.63 6.13 -12.03
C PRO A 114 -8.75 4.62 -11.77
N LEU A 115 -8.54 3.80 -12.81
CA LEU A 115 -8.62 2.35 -12.68
C LEU A 115 -7.48 1.81 -11.84
N SER A 116 -6.26 2.30 -12.07
CA SER A 116 -5.08 1.96 -11.27
C SER A 116 -5.26 2.37 -9.81
N MET A 117 -5.82 3.55 -9.53
CA MET A 117 -6.13 3.98 -8.16
C MET A 117 -7.21 3.14 -7.49
N ALA A 118 -8.25 2.77 -8.22
CA ALA A 118 -9.23 1.81 -7.72
C ALA A 118 -8.57 0.46 -7.42
N ALA A 119 -7.69 -0.04 -8.30
CA ALA A 119 -7.00 -1.31 -8.13
C ALA A 119 -6.06 -1.33 -6.91
N VAL A 120 -5.38 -0.23 -6.61
CA VAL A 120 -4.51 -0.09 -5.41
C VAL A 120 -5.27 -0.37 -4.12
N VAL A 121 -6.56 -0.01 -4.05
CA VAL A 121 -7.40 -0.25 -2.87
C VAL A 121 -8.13 -1.59 -2.99
N MET A 122 -8.71 -1.86 -4.16
CA MET A 122 -9.57 -3.02 -4.38
C MET A 122 -8.79 -4.33 -4.37
N ILE A 123 -7.61 -4.42 -4.99
CA ILE A 123 -6.87 -5.68 -5.07
C ILE A 123 -6.41 -6.13 -3.67
N PRO A 124 -5.68 -5.33 -2.88
CA PRO A 124 -5.31 -5.71 -1.53
C PRO A 124 -6.54 -5.86 -0.63
N GLY A 125 -7.56 -5.01 -0.78
CA GLY A 125 -8.78 -5.03 0.02
C GLY A 125 -9.62 -6.29 -0.19
N LEU A 126 -9.78 -6.75 -1.43
CA LEU A 126 -10.48 -8.00 -1.75
C LEU A 126 -9.72 -9.21 -1.21
N LEU A 127 -8.40 -9.24 -1.36
CA LEU A 127 -7.60 -10.33 -0.81
C LEU A 127 -7.64 -10.35 0.72
N ALA A 128 -7.51 -9.17 1.36
CA ALA A 128 -7.62 -9.03 2.81
C ALA A 128 -9.02 -9.41 3.31
N GLY A 129 -10.06 -9.02 2.57
CA GLY A 129 -11.45 -9.38 2.86
C GLY A 129 -11.69 -10.89 2.76
N LEU A 130 -11.16 -11.55 1.72
CA LEU A 130 -11.25 -12.99 1.55
C LEU A 130 -10.52 -13.74 2.67
N LEU A 131 -9.25 -13.38 2.92
CA LEU A 131 -8.46 -13.99 3.99
C LEU A 131 -9.07 -13.74 5.37
N GLY A 132 -9.51 -12.50 5.62
CA GLY A 132 -10.21 -12.13 6.85
C GLY A 132 -11.50 -12.93 7.03
N TYR A 133 -12.31 -13.05 5.98
CA TYR A 133 -13.54 -13.85 6.01
C TYR A 133 -13.26 -15.31 6.40
N LEU A 134 -12.26 -15.95 5.77
CA LEU A 134 -11.88 -17.33 6.09
C LEU A 134 -11.37 -17.47 7.53
N VAL A 135 -10.56 -16.51 7.99
CA VAL A 135 -10.03 -16.45 9.37
C VAL A 135 -11.15 -16.34 10.40
N PHE A 136 -12.10 -15.43 10.19
CA PHE A 136 -13.21 -15.23 11.12
C PHE A 136 -14.21 -16.37 11.10
N ARG A 137 -14.52 -16.92 9.92
CA ARG A 137 -15.40 -18.09 9.78
C ARG A 137 -14.88 -19.30 10.57
N ASN A 138 -13.56 -19.51 10.55
CA ASN A 138 -12.90 -20.60 11.25
C ASN A 138 -12.50 -20.26 12.70
N ARG A 139 -12.87 -19.06 13.20
CA ARG A 139 -12.56 -18.56 14.56
C ARG A 139 -11.08 -18.73 14.94
N ILE A 140 -10.17 -18.49 13.99
CA ILE A 140 -8.73 -18.62 14.20
C ILE A 140 -8.26 -17.53 15.18
N LYS A 141 -7.45 -17.89 16.18
CA LYS A 141 -6.97 -16.97 17.23
C LYS A 141 -5.48 -17.13 17.47
N GLY A 142 -4.86 -16.05 17.96
CA GLY A 142 -3.49 -16.04 18.44
C GLY A 142 -2.49 -16.51 17.38
N VAL A 143 -1.58 -17.42 17.78
CA VAL A 143 -0.45 -17.88 16.97
C VAL A 143 -0.88 -18.51 15.63
N TYR A 144 -2.03 -19.18 15.57
CA TYR A 144 -2.52 -19.79 14.34
C TYR A 144 -2.77 -18.76 13.22
N PHE A 145 -3.15 -17.53 13.58
CA PHE A 145 -3.28 -16.44 12.62
C PHE A 145 -1.91 -16.03 12.04
N SER A 146 -0.89 -15.96 12.89
CA SER A 146 0.49 -15.67 12.47
C SER A 146 1.01 -16.74 11.51
N ILE A 147 0.81 -18.02 11.84
CA ILE A 147 1.22 -19.15 10.98
C ILE A 147 0.49 -19.10 9.64
N LEU A 148 -0.83 -18.87 9.64
CA LEU A 148 -1.61 -18.77 8.41
C LEU A 148 -1.13 -17.63 7.50
N THR A 149 -0.93 -16.43 8.08
CA THR A 149 -0.44 -15.28 7.30
C THR A 149 0.99 -15.47 6.82
N GLN A 150 1.83 -16.18 7.59
CA GLN A 150 3.17 -16.58 7.16
C GLN A 150 3.13 -17.61 6.02
N ALA A 151 2.25 -18.60 6.10
CA ALA A 151 2.06 -19.55 5.00
C ALA A 151 1.57 -18.84 3.73
N ALA A 152 0.66 -17.88 3.87
CA ALA A 152 0.20 -17.08 2.73
C ALA A 152 1.36 -16.35 2.04
N ILE A 153 2.27 -15.69 2.78
CA ILE A 153 3.39 -14.98 2.15
C ILE A 153 4.38 -15.93 1.47
N ILE A 154 4.59 -17.13 2.01
CA ILE A 154 5.44 -18.17 1.39
C ILE A 154 4.88 -18.60 0.03
N VAL A 155 3.55 -18.72 -0.09
CA VAL A 155 2.89 -19.01 -1.37
C VAL A 155 3.20 -17.90 -2.37
N PHE A 156 3.04 -16.62 -2.01
CA PHE A 156 3.34 -15.50 -2.91
C PHE A 156 4.83 -15.34 -3.26
N PHE A 157 5.74 -15.79 -2.41
CA PHE A 157 7.18 -15.65 -2.64
C PHE A 157 7.77 -16.71 -3.57
N ASN A 158 7.17 -17.91 -3.64
CA ASN A 158 7.69 -19.03 -4.43
C ASN A 158 7.12 -19.11 -5.86
N PHE A 159 6.40 -18.08 -6.31
CA PHE A 159 5.98 -17.90 -7.70
C PHE A 159 6.66 -16.65 -8.28
#